data_AF-A0A2P6PJ65-F1
#
_entry.id   AF-A0A2P6PJ65-F1
#
_cell.length_a   1.000
_cell.length_b   1.000
_cell.length_c   1.000
_cell.angle_alpha   90.00
_cell.angle_beta   90.00
_cell.angle_gamma   90.00
#
_symmetry.space_group_name_H-M   'P 1'
#
loop_
_entity.id
_entity.type
_entity.pdbx_description
1 polymer ?
#
loop_
_entity_poly.entity_id
_entity_poly.type
_entity_poly.pdbx_seq_one_letter_code
_entity_poly.pdbx_strand_id
1 'polypeptide(L)'
;METVENCVRDAKSDRKIVDDIVLVGGSTRIPKGQQLLQDFFNGKELCKSINPDEAIAYGAALQAAVLRGGIEKVQDLLLLDVTPHSLGCMRYTGEYRVYVPRNTTIPTKKLKWPQLY
;
A
#
# COMPACT_ATOMS: atom_id res chain seq x y z
N MET A 1 10.21 8.23 10.78
CA MET A 1 10.16 7.63 9.44
C MET A 1 9.97 6.11 9.42
N GLU A 2 9.72 5.48 10.57
CA GLU A 2 9.65 4.04 10.73
C GLU A 2 8.70 3.33 9.74
N THR A 3 7.50 3.88 9.50
CA THR A 3 6.52 3.25 8.59
C THR A 3 7.03 3.15 7.15
N VAL A 4 7.71 4.18 6.64
CA VAL A 4 8.26 4.17 5.27
C VAL A 4 9.42 3.20 5.17
N GLU A 5 10.28 3.15 6.19
CA GLU A 5 11.37 2.18 6.26
C GLU A 5 10.88 0.73 6.31
N ASN A 6 9.85 0.47 7.13
CA ASN A 6 9.19 -0.83 7.19
C ASN A 6 8.59 -1.22 5.83
N CYS A 7 7.96 -0.27 5.11
CA CYS A 7 7.38 -0.50 3.79
C CYS A 7 8.45 -0.88 2.75
N VAL A 8 9.56 -0.13 2.68
CA VAL A 8 10.67 -0.42 1.76
C VAL A 8 11.28 -1.80 2.06
N ARG A 9 11.46 -2.13 3.35
CA ARG A 9 11.96 -3.43 3.79
C ARG A 9 11.01 -4.57 3.39
N ASP A 10 9.71 -4.38 3.59
CA ASP A 10 8.70 -5.38 3.25
C ASP A 10 8.59 -5.63 1.74
N ALA A 11 8.79 -4.57 0.93
CA ALA A 11 8.89 -4.67 -0.52
C ALA A 11 10.17 -5.37 -1.01
N LYS A 12 11.14 -5.62 -0.12
CA LYS A 12 12.48 -6.14 -0.44
C LYS A 12 13.19 -5.28 -1.49
N SER A 13 12.93 -3.98 -1.46
CA SER A 13 13.44 -3.00 -2.41
C SER A 13 14.55 -2.17 -1.78
N ASP A 14 15.51 -1.71 -2.59
CA ASP A 14 16.42 -0.64 -2.16
C ASP A 14 15.67 0.71 -2.22
N ARG A 15 16.00 1.65 -1.33
CA ARG A 15 15.46 3.02 -1.38
C ARG A 15 15.78 3.70 -2.72
N LYS A 16 16.90 3.32 -3.34
CA LYS A 16 17.37 3.88 -4.62
C LYS A 16 16.48 3.50 -5.81
N ILE A 17 15.70 2.42 -5.72
CA ILE A 17 14.83 1.97 -6.82
C ILE A 17 13.45 2.62 -6.78
N VAL A 18 13.15 3.48 -5.81
CA VAL A 18 11.90 4.24 -5.79
C VAL A 18 12.01 5.34 -6.83
N ASP A 19 11.22 5.26 -7.91
CA ASP A 19 11.27 6.19 -9.05
C ASP A 19 10.54 7.51 -8.80
N ASP A 20 9.46 7.50 -8.04
CA ASP A 20 8.64 8.68 -7.76
C ASP A 20 8.16 8.69 -6.32
N ILE A 21 8.06 9.88 -5.73
CA ILE A 21 7.51 10.08 -4.38
C ILE A 21 6.28 10.97 -4.50
N VAL A 22 5.10 10.36 -4.54
CA VAL A 22 3.83 11.07 -4.66
C VAL A 22 3.28 11.44 -3.29
N LEU A 23 2.94 12.72 -3.09
CA LEU A 23 2.37 13.24 -1.85
C LEU A 23 0.85 13.30 -1.95
N VAL A 24 0.15 12.72 -0.97
CA VAL A 24 -1.31 12.70 -0.90
C VAL A 24 -1.80 13.03 0.51
N GLY A 25 -2.84 13.86 0.61
CA GLY A 25 -3.44 14.34 1.85
C GLY A 25 -2.91 15.71 2.30
N GLY A 26 -3.77 16.57 2.82
CA GLY A 26 -3.45 17.97 3.12
C GLY A 26 -2.27 18.18 4.08
N SER A 27 -2.03 17.26 5.03
CA SER A 27 -0.88 17.32 5.95
C SER A 27 0.48 17.20 5.24
N THR A 28 0.51 16.68 4.01
CA THR A 28 1.74 16.62 3.21
C THR A 28 2.25 18.00 2.79
N ARG A 29 1.46 19.07 2.96
CA ARG A 29 1.88 20.46 2.72
C ARG A 29 2.85 20.98 3.80
N ILE A 30 3.00 20.28 4.92
CA ILE A 30 3.90 20.66 6.00
C ILE A 30 5.36 20.56 5.50
N PRO A 31 6.12 21.67 5.46
CA PRO A 31 7.47 21.68 4.88
C PRO A 31 8.43 20.73 5.58
N LYS A 32 8.29 20.57 6.91
CA LYS A 32 9.16 19.67 7.67
C LYS A 32 8.95 18.20 7.31
N GLY A 33 7.70 17.79 7.03
CA GLY A 33 7.40 16.42 6.58
C GLY A 33 8.01 16.13 5.21
N GLN A 34 7.91 17.10 4.30
CA GLN A 34 8.53 17.01 2.97
C GLN A 34 10.06 16.91 3.07
N GLN A 35 10.70 17.75 3.89
CA GLN A 35 12.14 17.70 4.10
C GLN A 35 12.59 16.33 4.63
N LEU A 36 11.89 15.79 5.65
CA LEU A 36 12.23 14.47 6.21
C LEU A 36 12.11 13.33 5.19
N LEU A 37 11.14 13.42 4.27
CA LEU A 37 11.00 12.45 3.18
C LEU A 37 12.11 12.60 2.13
N GLN A 38 12.46 13.83 1.76
CA GLN A 38 13.58 14.09 0.86
C GLN A 38 14.89 13.56 1.44
N ASP A 39 15.19 13.87 2.71
CA ASP A 39 16.37 13.39 3.40
C ASP A 39 16.40 11.84 3.44
N PHE A 40 15.25 11.20 3.67
CA PHE A 40 15.13 9.75 3.69
C PHE A 40 15.42 9.10 2.33
N PHE A 41 15.03 9.75 1.23
CA PHE A 41 15.27 9.31 -0.15
C PHE A 41 16.43 10.03 -0.82
N ASN A 42 17.47 10.41 -0.06
CA ASN A 42 18.74 10.95 -0.58
C ASN A 42 18.58 12.23 -1.44
N GLY A 43 17.67 13.12 -1.04
CA GLY A 43 17.43 14.40 -1.73
C GLY A 43 16.54 14.28 -2.97
N LYS A 44 15.90 13.14 -3.21
CA LYS A 44 15.01 12.94 -4.35
C LYS A 44 13.86 13.94 -4.35
N GLU A 45 13.54 14.48 -5.53
CA GLU A 45 12.45 15.44 -5.68
C GLU A 45 11.09 14.78 -5.41
N LEU A 46 10.22 15.50 -4.69
CA LEU A 46 8.86 15.05 -4.39
C LEU A 46 7.95 15.43 -5.56
N CYS A 47 7.11 14.50 -6.00
CA CYS A 47 6.18 14.72 -7.10
C CYS A 47 5.07 15.71 -6.67
N LYS A 48 4.96 16.81 -7.42
CA LYS A 48 4.00 17.90 -7.20
C LYS A 48 3.00 18.07 -8.35
N SER A 49 3.01 17.16 -9.33
CA SER A 49 2.11 17.22 -10.49
C SER A 49 0.67 16.83 -10.16
N ILE A 50 0.44 16.23 -8.98
CA ILE A 50 -0.85 15.75 -8.52
C ILE A 50 -1.33 16.61 -7.36
N ASN A 51 -2.61 17.02 -7.39
CA ASN A 51 -3.23 17.73 -6.28
C ASN A 51 -3.40 16.78 -5.07
N PRO A 52 -2.74 17.04 -3.93
CA PRO A 52 -2.75 16.12 -2.79
C PRO A 52 -4.14 15.96 -2.15
N ASP A 53 -5.04 16.94 -2.32
CA ASP A 53 -6.37 16.92 -1.69
C ASP A 53 -7.40 16.16 -2.54
N GLU A 54 -7.15 16.01 -3.84
CA GLU A 54 -8.10 15.41 -4.81
C GLU A 54 -7.65 14.05 -5.33
N ALA A 55 -6.37 13.70 -5.19
CA ALA A 55 -5.78 12.48 -5.75
C ALA A 55 -6.57 11.20 -5.39
N ILE A 56 -7.00 11.09 -4.13
CA ILE A 56 -7.74 9.93 -3.62
C ILE A 56 -9.11 9.84 -4.31
N ALA A 57 -9.85 10.96 -4.37
CA ALA A 57 -11.18 11.00 -4.96
C ALA A 57 -11.12 10.69 -6.47
N TYR A 58 -10.10 11.21 -7.15
CA TYR A 58 -9.86 10.95 -8.57
C TYR A 58 -9.60 9.45 -8.83
N GLY A 59 -8.70 8.83 -8.06
CA GLY A 59 -8.42 7.39 -8.18
C GLY A 59 -9.65 6.52 -7.88
N ALA A 60 -10.45 6.88 -6.88
CA ALA A 60 -11.69 6.17 -6.56
C ALA A 60 -12.73 6.29 -7.68
N ALA A 61 -12.87 7.47 -8.30
CA ALA A 61 -13.76 7.69 -9.43
C ALA A 61 -13.34 6.87 -10.67
N LEU A 62 -12.03 6.78 -10.94
CA LEU A 62 -11.49 5.91 -11.98
C LEU A 62 -11.81 4.44 -11.72
N GLN A 63 -11.58 3.95 -10.50
CA GLN A 63 -11.90 2.57 -10.13
C GLN A 63 -13.41 2.28 -10.27
N ALA A 64 -14.27 3.24 -9.91
CA ALA A 64 -15.71 3.11 -10.10
C ALA A 64 -16.10 3.05 -11.58
N ALA A 65 -15.42 3.81 -12.44
CA ALA A 65 -15.65 3.77 -13.89
C ALA A 65 -15.21 2.44 -14.51
N VAL A 66 -14.08 1.87 -14.06
CA VAL A 66 -13.61 0.53 -14.47
C VAL A 66 -14.65 -0.54 -14.09
N LEU A 67 -15.17 -0.50 -12.86
CA LEU A 67 -16.21 -1.44 -12.42
C LEU A 67 -17.53 -1.33 -13.20
N ARG A 68 -17.83 -0.14 -13.75
CA ARG A 68 -19.01 0.08 -14.60
C ARG A 68 -18.77 -0.23 -16.09
N GLY A 69 -17.55 -0.58 -16.48
CA GLY A 69 -17.17 -0.78 -17.89
C GLY A 69 -17.12 0.51 -18.72
N GLY A 70 -17.00 1.67 -18.06
CA GLY A 70 -17.39 2.97 -18.62
C GLY A 70 -16.34 3.78 -19.38
N ILE A 71 -15.10 3.30 -19.57
CA ILE A 71 -14.06 4.09 -20.25
C ILE A 71 -13.10 3.18 -21.03
N GLU A 72 -13.11 3.26 -22.36
CA GLU A 72 -12.23 2.47 -23.26
C GLU A 72 -10.74 2.62 -22.92
N LYS A 73 -10.29 3.82 -22.50
CA LYS A 73 -8.89 4.12 -22.18
C LYS A 73 -8.37 3.48 -20.88
N VAL A 74 -9.23 2.85 -20.08
CA VAL A 74 -8.88 2.33 -18.74
C VAL A 74 -9.33 0.87 -18.56
N GLN A 75 -9.77 0.23 -19.64
CA GLN A 75 -10.26 -1.17 -19.61
C GLN A 75 -9.16 -2.16 -19.19
N ASP A 76 -7.90 -1.87 -19.51
CA ASP A 76 -6.76 -2.73 -19.17
C ASP A 76 -6.14 -2.44 -17.80
N LEU A 77 -6.82 -1.65 -16.95
CA LEU A 77 -6.32 -1.36 -15.60
C LEU A 77 -6.49 -2.58 -14.69
N LEU A 78 -5.36 -3.23 -14.37
CA LEU A 78 -5.30 -4.27 -13.35
C LEU A 78 -4.85 -3.68 -12.01
N LEU A 79 -5.69 -3.81 -10.99
CA LEU A 79 -5.35 -3.47 -9.61
C LEU A 79 -5.05 -4.72 -8.80
N LEU A 80 -3.81 -4.83 -8.31
CA LEU A 80 -3.38 -5.87 -7.37
C LEU A 80 -3.07 -5.20 -6.04
N ASP A 81 -3.87 -5.50 -5.02
CA ASP A 81 -3.72 -4.97 -3.67
C ASP A 81 -3.34 -6.10 -2.68
N VAL A 82 -3.00 -5.74 -1.44
CA VAL A 82 -2.51 -6.68 -0.41
C VAL A 82 -3.18 -6.47 0.96
N THR A 83 -3.09 -7.49 1.83
CA THR A 83 -3.54 -7.35 3.23
C THR A 83 -2.56 -6.48 4.05
N PRO A 84 -3.04 -5.50 4.84
CA PRO A 84 -2.13 -4.64 5.62
C PRO A 84 -1.57 -5.34 6.88
N HIS A 85 -2.28 -6.35 7.39
CA HIS A 85 -1.93 -7.08 8.60
C HIS A 85 -1.98 -8.59 8.38
N SER A 86 -1.21 -9.31 9.21
CA SER A 86 -1.26 -10.77 9.28
C SER A 86 -2.56 -11.20 9.94
N LEU A 87 -3.33 -12.06 9.27
CA LEU A 87 -4.56 -12.65 9.79
C LEU A 87 -4.29 -14.06 10.30
N GLY A 88 -4.68 -14.30 11.55
CA GLY A 88 -4.41 -15.50 12.30
C GLY A 88 -5.46 -15.78 13.37
N CYS A 89 -5.34 -16.91 14.06
CA CYS A 89 -6.10 -17.16 15.28
C CYS A 89 -5.20 -17.74 16.38
N MET A 90 -5.61 -17.52 17.63
CA MET A 90 -4.94 -18.11 18.78
C MET A 90 -5.35 -19.58 18.93
N ARG A 91 -4.37 -20.45 19.18
CA ARG A 91 -4.60 -21.86 19.50
C ARG A 91 -4.88 -22.02 21.00
N TYR A 92 -5.45 -23.17 21.37
CA TYR A 92 -5.67 -23.54 22.77
C TYR A 92 -4.36 -23.60 23.60
N THR A 93 -3.21 -23.78 22.93
CA THR A 93 -1.87 -23.73 23.54
C THR A 93 -1.43 -22.31 23.93
N GLY A 94 -2.23 -21.27 23.60
CA GLY A 94 -1.89 -19.86 23.80
C GLY A 94 -1.08 -19.24 22.65
N GLU A 95 -0.65 -20.04 21.67
CA GLU A 95 0.14 -19.57 20.54
C GLU A 95 -0.74 -18.90 19.46
N TYR A 96 -0.36 -17.71 19.00
CA TYR A 96 -1.00 -17.06 17.85
C TYR A 96 -0.43 -17.61 16.55
N ARG A 97 -1.28 -18.24 15.73
CA ARG A 97 -0.89 -18.79 14.43
C ARG A 97 -1.40 -17.90 13.30
N VAL A 98 -0.49 -17.41 12.46
CA VAL A 98 -0.81 -16.65 11.24
C VAL A 98 -1.16 -17.60 10.09
N TYR A 99 -2.27 -17.33 9.40
CA TYR A 99 -2.70 -18.07 8.20
C TYR A 99 -2.53 -17.25 6.91
N VAL A 100 -2.83 -15.96 6.97
CA VAL A 100 -2.61 -15.01 5.87
C VAL A 100 -1.60 -13.98 6.35
N PRO A 101 -0.32 -14.06 5.94
CA PRO A 101 0.67 -13.05 6.30
C PRO A 101 0.27 -11.66 5.80
N ARG A 102 0.74 -10.59 6.47
CA ARG A 102 0.67 -9.24 5.91
C ARG A 102 1.35 -9.17 4.55
N ASN A 103 0.92 -8.23 3.73
CA ASN A 103 1.35 -8.02 2.35
C ASN A 103 1.03 -9.21 1.41
N THR A 104 0.03 -10.05 1.76
CA THR A 104 -0.47 -11.10 0.85
C THR A 104 -1.45 -10.49 -0.15
N THR A 105 -1.25 -10.74 -1.45
CA THR A 105 -2.14 -10.25 -2.52
C THR A 105 -3.58 -10.71 -2.32
N ILE A 106 -4.53 -9.79 -2.55
CA ILE A 106 -5.97 -10.06 -2.54
C ILE A 106 -6.53 -10.11 -3.97
N PRO A 107 -7.53 -10.98 -4.24
CA PRO A 107 -8.20 -11.91 -3.31
C PRO A 107 -7.33 -13.13 -2.95
N THR A 108 -7.42 -13.59 -1.70
CA THR A 108 -6.70 -14.79 -1.22
C THR A 108 -7.60 -15.69 -0.40
N LYS A 109 -7.35 -17.01 -0.45
CA LYS A 109 -8.08 -18.02 0.33
C LYS A 109 -7.09 -19.04 0.88
N LYS A 110 -7.07 -19.23 2.20
CA LYS A 110 -6.29 -20.27 2.89
C LYS A 110 -7.25 -21.25 3.54
N LEU A 111 -7.23 -22.50 3.07
CA LEU A 111 -8.16 -23.57 3.47
C LEU A 111 -7.58 -24.57 4.49
N LYS A 112 -6.33 -24.38 4.95
CA LYS A 112 -5.73 -25.27 5.96
C LYS A 112 -6.33 -24.99 7.33
N TRP A 113 -7.41 -25.68 7.64
CA TRP A 113 -7.90 -25.85 9.00
C TRP A 113 -6.88 -26.68 9.80
N PRO A 114 -6.54 -26.32 11.04
CA PRO A 114 -5.79 -27.21 11.91
C PRO A 114 -6.63 -28.46 12.12
N GLN A 115 -6.05 -29.65 11.94
CA GLN A 115 -6.60 -30.86 12.52
C GLN A 115 -6.75 -30.58 14.03
N LEU A 116 -7.98 -30.69 14.54
CA LEU A 116 -8.32 -30.52 15.95
C LEU A 116 -7.80 -31.74 16.71
N TYR A 117 -6.48 -31.77 16.95
CA TYR A 117 -5.83 -32.61 17.94
C TYR A 117 -4.73 -31.76 18.59
#